data_AF-A0A8J2XG34-F1
#
_entry.id   AF-A0A8J2XG34-F1
#
_cell.length_a   1.000
_cell.length_b   1.000
_cell.length_c   1.000
_cell.angle_alpha   90.00
_cell.angle_beta   90.00
_cell.angle_gamma   90.00
#
_symmetry.space_group_name_H-M   'P 1'
#
loop_
_entity.id
_entity.type
_entity.pdbx_description
1 polymer ?
#
loop_
_entity_poly.entity_id
_entity_poly.type
_entity_poly.pdbx_seq_one_letter_code
_entity_poly.pdbx_strand_id
1 'polypeptide(L)'
;MDLVRSWVLAAAVYLALNFTLSVTVGYGGWTALLYALCPFLAGIAASAYHAERGTGGWGRHLLAVLPVPLGLEVYGVLLHLIPRDLRDWGLLLGQLGTATLATAAGLGVVMLTRLLLASRSEHEPYAG
;
A
#
# COMPACT_ATOMS: atom_id res chain seq x y z
N MET A 1 18.19 -6.41 -0.80
CA MET A 1 18.26 -5.00 -1.24
C MET A 1 16.97 -4.59 -1.95
N ASP A 2 16.37 -5.48 -2.74
CA ASP A 2 14.98 -5.47 -3.20
C ASP A 2 13.96 -5.00 -2.14
N LEU A 3 13.93 -5.57 -0.93
CA LEU A 3 12.99 -5.17 0.14
C LEU A 3 13.10 -3.68 0.47
N VAL A 4 14.31 -3.20 0.74
CA VAL A 4 14.55 -1.79 1.07
C VAL A 4 14.19 -0.87 -0.09
N ARG A 5 14.44 -1.29 -1.34
CA ARG A 5 14.05 -0.50 -2.51
C ARG A 5 12.53 -0.45 -2.68
N SER A 6 11.81 -1.56 -2.44
CA SER A 6 10.34 -1.58 -2.38
C SER A 6 9.83 -0.62 -1.30
N TRP A 7 10.46 -0.62 -0.12
CA TRP A 7 10.11 0.26 0.98
C TRP A 7 10.32 1.73 0.66
N VAL A 8 11.46 2.08 0.05
CA VAL A 8 11.75 3.46 -0.38
C VAL A 8 10.73 3.92 -1.42
N LEU A 9 10.40 3.07 -2.40
CA LEU A 9 9.39 3.40 -3.42
C LEU A 9 8.01 3.58 -2.80
N ALA A 10 7.59 2.67 -1.90
CA ALA A 10 6.33 2.77 -1.19
C ALA A 10 6.24 4.07 -0.38
N ALA A 11 7.31 4.41 0.35
CA ALA A 11 7.38 5.63 1.14
C ALA A 11 7.30 6.88 0.25
N ALA A 12 8.03 6.90 -0.87
CA ALA A 12 7.99 8.02 -1.81
C ALA A 12 6.58 8.23 -2.37
N VAL A 13 5.91 7.15 -2.81
CA VAL A 13 4.53 7.23 -3.35
C VAL A 13 3.54 7.66 -2.27
N TYR A 14 3.62 7.04 -1.09
CA TYR A 14 2.74 7.39 0.04
C TYR A 14 2.88 8.86 0.41
N LEU A 15 4.12 9.32 0.65
CA LEU A 15 4.39 10.68 1.11
C LEU A 15 4.05 11.72 0.04
N ALA A 16 4.37 11.45 -1.22
CA ALA A 16 4.02 12.34 -2.33
C ALA A 16 2.51 12.50 -2.47
N LEU A 17 1.75 11.40 -2.40
CA LEU A 17 0.30 11.46 -2.48
C LEU A 17 -0.31 12.12 -1.25
N ASN A 18 0.16 11.77 -0.05
CA ASN A 18 -0.31 12.37 1.18
C ASN A 18 -0.08 13.88 1.19
N PHE A 19 1.10 14.34 0.76
CA PHE A 19 1.42 15.75 0.60
C PHE A 19 0.48 16.42 -0.41
N THR A 20 0.31 15.79 -1.59
CA THR A 20 -0.57 16.32 -2.64
C THR A 20 -2.01 16.47 -2.14
N LEU A 21 -2.58 15.45 -1.50
CA LEU A 21 -3.92 15.49 -0.93
C LEU A 21 -4.04 16.53 0.19
N SER A 22 -3.01 16.65 1.03
CA SER A 22 -2.99 17.64 2.12
C SER A 22 -3.02 19.07 1.60
N VAL A 23 -2.29 19.36 0.51
CA VAL A 23 -2.23 20.70 -0.09
C VAL A 23 -3.48 21.01 -0.93
N THR A 24 -4.08 20.01 -1.57
CA THR A 24 -5.17 20.24 -2.55
C THR A 24 -6.56 20.13 -1.95
N VAL A 25 -6.80 19.17 -1.07
CA VAL A 25 -8.14 18.84 -0.56
C VAL A 25 -8.22 19.04 0.97
N GLY A 26 -7.13 18.79 1.69
CA GLY A 26 -7.12 18.80 3.14
C GLY A 26 -7.85 17.60 3.76
N TYR A 27 -7.58 17.32 5.03
CA TYR A 27 -8.14 16.16 5.73
C TYR A 27 -9.43 16.57 6.48
N GLY A 28 -10.57 15.96 6.14
CA GLY A 28 -11.82 16.18 6.84
C GLY A 28 -12.99 15.34 6.31
N GLY A 29 -14.08 15.27 7.07
CA GLY A 29 -15.38 14.69 6.67
C GLY A 29 -15.32 13.58 5.61
N TRP A 30 -15.82 13.89 4.41
CA TRP A 30 -15.87 12.97 3.27
C TRP A 30 -14.51 12.78 2.55
N THR A 31 -13.57 13.73 2.69
CA THR A 31 -12.27 13.70 2.01
C THR A 31 -11.29 12.75 2.68
N ALA A 32 -11.54 12.35 3.94
CA ALA A 32 -10.77 11.35 4.66
C ALA A 32 -10.64 10.02 3.89
N LEU A 33 -11.68 9.62 3.15
CA LEU A 33 -11.64 8.41 2.32
C LEU A 33 -10.61 8.48 1.19
N LEU A 34 -10.29 9.68 0.70
CA LEU A 34 -9.27 9.86 -0.35
C LEU A 34 -7.87 9.53 0.16
N TYR A 35 -7.62 9.65 1.47
CA TYR A 35 -6.32 9.33 2.06
C TYR A 35 -6.06 7.82 2.08
N ALA A 36 -7.09 6.98 1.95
CA ALA A 36 -6.91 5.54 1.73
C ALA A 36 -6.21 5.22 0.38
N LEU A 37 -6.18 6.18 -0.56
CA LEU A 37 -5.39 6.05 -1.78
C LEU A 37 -3.89 6.01 -1.51
N CYS A 38 -3.42 6.62 -0.41
CA CYS A 38 -2.00 6.65 -0.04
C CYS A 38 -1.46 5.23 0.21
N PRO A 39 -2.00 4.45 1.18
CA PRO A 39 -1.56 3.08 1.39
C PRO A 39 -1.88 2.17 0.20
N PHE A 40 -2.97 2.41 -0.53
CA PHE A 40 -3.31 1.64 -1.74
C PHE A 40 -2.26 1.77 -2.85
N LEU A 41 -1.94 2.99 -3.29
CA LEU A 41 -0.96 3.22 -4.36
C LEU A 41 0.46 2.86 -3.92
N ALA A 42 0.80 3.09 -2.65
CA ALA A 42 2.07 2.63 -2.09
C ALA A 42 2.18 1.10 -2.13
N GLY A 43 1.09 0.40 -1.81
CA GLY A 43 0.98 -1.05 -1.93
C GLY A 43 1.17 -1.55 -3.36
N ILE A 44 0.54 -0.89 -4.35
CA ILE A 44 0.73 -1.19 -5.78
C ILE A 44 2.20 -1.02 -6.16
N ALA A 45 2.80 0.12 -5.83
CA ALA A 45 4.18 0.43 -6.22
C ALA A 45 5.18 -0.57 -5.63
N ALA A 46 5.04 -0.87 -4.33
CA ALA A 46 5.87 -1.86 -3.65
C ALA A 46 5.71 -3.26 -4.24
N SER A 47 4.46 -3.66 -4.49
CA SER A 47 4.10 -4.97 -5.03
C SER A 47 4.61 -5.15 -6.45
N ALA A 48 4.39 -4.18 -7.34
CA ALA A 48 4.88 -4.20 -8.72
C ALA A 48 6.42 -4.30 -8.75
N TYR A 49 7.11 -3.46 -7.97
CA TYR A 49 8.57 -3.49 -7.93
C TYR A 49 9.11 -4.83 -7.40
N HIS A 50 8.56 -5.35 -6.29
CA HIS A 50 9.03 -6.63 -5.74
C HIS A 50 8.62 -7.82 -6.62
N ALA A 51 7.50 -7.74 -7.34
CA ALA A 51 7.06 -8.77 -8.27
C ALA A 51 8.02 -8.93 -9.45
N GLU A 52 8.63 -7.83 -9.91
CA GLU A 52 9.56 -7.81 -11.03
C GLU A 52 11.01 -8.06 -10.63
N ARG A 53 11.44 -7.49 -9.49
CA ARG A 53 12.87 -7.47 -9.10
C ARG A 53 13.17 -8.18 -7.80
N GLY A 54 12.14 -8.59 -7.07
CA GLY A 54 12.29 -9.32 -5.82
C GLY A 54 12.50 -10.81 -6.07
N THR A 55 13.17 -11.44 -5.13
CA THR A 55 13.35 -12.90 -5.08
C THR A 55 12.66 -13.45 -3.84
N GLY A 56 12.16 -14.68 -3.89
CA GLY A 56 11.56 -15.36 -2.74
C GLY A 56 10.04 -15.57 -2.87
N GLY A 57 9.46 -16.23 -1.87
CA GLY A 57 8.03 -16.58 -1.85
C GLY A 57 7.12 -15.49 -1.29
N TRP A 58 5.83 -15.84 -1.16
CA TRP A 58 4.76 -14.96 -0.68
C TRP A 58 5.06 -14.25 0.63
N GLY A 59 5.64 -14.93 1.62
CA GLY A 59 5.97 -14.31 2.91
C GLY A 59 6.90 -13.10 2.77
N ARG A 60 7.92 -13.19 1.89
CA ARG A 60 8.83 -12.08 1.62
C ARG A 60 8.16 -10.96 0.82
N HIS A 61 7.25 -11.32 -0.08
CA HIS A 61 6.46 -10.35 -0.82
C HIS A 61 5.57 -9.52 0.12
N LEU A 62 4.92 -10.16 1.09
CA LEU A 62 4.14 -9.46 2.13
C LEU A 62 5.02 -8.51 2.95
N LEU A 63 6.23 -8.92 3.33
CA LEU A 63 7.20 -8.07 4.02
C LEU A 63 7.72 -6.91 3.15
N ALA A 64 7.70 -7.03 1.83
CA ALA A 64 8.07 -5.95 0.94
C ALA A 64 6.99 -4.88 0.84
N VAL A 65 5.72 -5.28 0.98
CA VAL A 65 4.56 -4.44 0.65
C VAL A 65 3.91 -3.81 1.87
N LEU A 66 3.74 -4.56 2.96
CA LEU A 66 2.94 -4.12 4.11
C LEU A 66 3.64 -3.15 5.08
N PRO A 67 4.92 -3.34 5.46
CA PRO A 67 5.48 -2.60 6.60
C PRO A 67 5.49 -1.08 6.43
N VAL A 68 5.79 -0.57 5.23
CA VAL A 68 5.93 0.87 5.01
C VAL A 68 4.59 1.60 4.98
N PRO A 69 3.59 1.19 4.16
CA PRO A 69 2.28 1.84 4.18
C PRO A 69 1.66 1.87 5.58
N LEU A 70 1.71 0.75 6.30
CA LEU A 70 1.16 0.64 7.65
C LEU A 70 1.97 1.45 8.66
N GLY A 71 3.29 1.39 8.57
CA GLY A 71 4.19 2.14 9.46
C GLY A 71 4.02 3.66 9.30
N LEU A 72 3.87 4.15 8.07
CA LEU A 72 3.62 5.56 7.79
C LEU A 72 2.23 6.00 8.24
N GLU A 73 1.21 5.16 8.09
CA GLU A 73 -0.13 5.45 8.61
C GLU A 73 -0.11 5.59 10.14
N VAL A 74 0.45 4.59 10.84
CA VAL A 74 0.57 4.60 12.30
C VAL A 74 1.39 5.79 12.77
N TYR A 75 2.50 6.08 12.10
CA TYR A 75 3.33 7.24 12.40
C TYR A 75 2.54 8.55 12.24
N GLY A 76 1.78 8.72 11.16
CA GLY A 76 0.95 9.90 10.92
C GLY A 76 -0.09 10.14 12.01
N VAL A 77 -0.73 9.07 12.50
CA VAL A 77 -1.68 9.14 13.62
C VAL A 77 -0.97 9.52 14.92
N LEU A 78 0.13 8.85 15.25
CA LEU A 78 0.83 9.05 16.52
C LEU A 78 1.44 10.46 16.65
N LEU A 79 1.70 11.14 15.54
CA LEU A 79 2.11 12.56 15.56
C LEU A 79 1.02 13.51 16.08
N HIS A 80 -0.25 13.14 15.95
CA HIS A 80 -1.39 13.99 16.30
C HIS A 80 -2.22 13.45 17.48
N LEU A 81 -2.09 12.14 17.77
CA LEU A 81 -2.84 11.45 18.81
C LEU A 81 -1.93 10.42 19.50
N ILE A 82 -1.59 10.68 20.77
CA ILE A 82 -0.98 9.66 21.64
C ILE A 82 -2.13 8.94 22.35
N PRO A 83 -2.37 7.64 22.11
CA PRO A 83 -3.52 6.94 22.66
C PRO A 83 -3.46 6.88 24.19
N ARG A 84 -4.51 7.38 24.87
CA ARG A 84 -4.60 7.35 26.34
C ARG A 84 -5.76 6.50 26.86
N ASP A 85 -6.77 6.27 26.04
CA ASP A 85 -7.94 5.46 26.38
C ASP A 85 -8.36 4.50 25.26
N LEU A 86 -9.38 3.68 25.53
CA LEU A 86 -9.90 2.70 24.57
C LEU A 86 -10.44 3.34 23.28
N ARG A 87 -10.93 4.58 23.34
CA ARG A 87 -11.45 5.27 22.16
C ARG A 87 -10.31 5.67 21.24
N ASP A 88 -9.22 6.20 21.78
CA ASP A 88 -8.04 6.56 20.99
C ASP A 88 -7.42 5.33 20.34
N TRP A 89 -7.32 4.23 21.08
CA TRP A 89 -6.88 2.94 20.53
C TRP A 89 -7.83 2.44 19.42
N GLY A 90 -9.14 2.61 19.58
CA GLY A 90 -10.12 2.28 18.56
C GLY A 90 -9.93 3.08 17.27
N LEU A 91 -9.61 4.37 17.37
CA LEU A 91 -9.31 5.21 16.20
C LEU A 91 -8.02 4.78 15.50
N LEU A 92 -6.95 4.53 16.26
CA LEU A 92 -5.67 4.07 15.72
C LEU A 92 -5.83 2.72 15.01
N LEU A 93 -6.51 1.75 15.64
CA LEU A 93 -6.76 0.43 15.06
C LEU A 93 -7.69 0.51 13.85
N GLY A 94 -8.66 1.43 13.86
CA GLY A 94 -9.52 1.71 12.71
C GLY A 94 -8.71 2.16 11.50
N GLN A 95 -7.82 3.15 11.68
CA GLN A 95 -6.96 3.63 10.60
C GLN A 95 -5.97 2.58 10.12
N LEU A 96 -5.33 1.85 11.05
CA LEU A 96 -4.45 0.74 10.71
C LEU A 96 -5.19 -0.34 9.90
N GLY A 97 -6.43 -0.65 10.27
CA GLY A 97 -7.30 -1.56 9.54
C GLY A 97 -7.58 -1.05 8.12
N THR A 98 -7.95 0.22 7.97
CA THR A 98 -8.15 0.85 6.65
C THR A 98 -6.90 0.80 5.79
N ALA A 99 -5.73 1.17 6.33
CA ALA A 99 -4.47 1.11 5.61
C ALA A 99 -4.07 -0.32 5.23
N THR A 100 -4.34 -1.29 6.10
CA THR A 100 -4.10 -2.71 5.81
C THR A 100 -4.96 -3.20 4.66
N LEU A 101 -6.26 -2.91 4.69
CA LEU A 101 -7.19 -3.30 3.63
C LEU A 101 -6.85 -2.60 2.30
N ALA A 102 -6.54 -1.31 2.32
CA ALA A 102 -6.14 -0.56 1.14
C ALA A 102 -4.84 -1.09 0.53
N THR A 103 -3.82 -1.34 1.36
CA THR A 103 -2.55 -1.93 0.91
C THR A 103 -2.75 -3.33 0.33
N ALA A 104 -3.56 -4.16 0.98
CA ALA A 104 -3.91 -5.50 0.51
C ALA A 104 -4.67 -5.47 -0.82
N ALA A 105 -5.58 -4.50 -0.99
CA ALA A 105 -6.27 -4.29 -2.27
C ALA A 105 -5.28 -3.91 -3.38
N GLY A 106 -4.31 -3.02 -3.09
CA GLY A 106 -3.26 -2.66 -4.04
C GLY A 106 -2.38 -3.85 -4.44
N LEU A 107 -2.00 -4.69 -3.47
CA LEU A 107 -1.32 -5.96 -3.74
C LEU A 107 -2.18 -6.87 -4.64
N GLY A 108 -3.47 -7.01 -4.32
CA GLY A 108 -4.42 -7.83 -5.07
C GLY A 108 -4.55 -7.40 -6.53
N VAL A 109 -4.59 -6.08 -6.81
CA VAL A 109 -4.60 -5.54 -8.17
C VAL A 109 -3.38 -6.01 -8.96
N VAL A 110 -2.17 -5.84 -8.42
CA VAL A 110 -0.94 -6.23 -9.13
C VAL A 110 -0.92 -7.74 -9.40
N MET A 111 -1.32 -8.55 -8.42
CA MET A 111 -1.31 -10.01 -8.57
C MET A 111 -2.35 -10.47 -9.59
N LEU A 112 -3.56 -9.90 -9.57
CA LEU A 112 -4.58 -10.19 -10.55
C LEU A 112 -4.14 -9.79 -11.96
N THR A 113 -3.55 -8.61 -12.13
CA THR A 113 -3.01 -8.18 -13.43
C THR A 113 -1.96 -9.16 -13.96
N ARG A 114 -1.04 -9.61 -13.10
CA ARG A 114 -0.01 -10.59 -13.50
C ARG A 114 -0.61 -11.95 -13.89
N LEU A 115 -1.60 -12.43 -13.14
CA LEU A 115 -2.31 -13.68 -13.47
C LEU A 115 -3.02 -13.57 -14.82
N LEU A 116 -3.67 -12.45 -15.10
CA LEU A 116 -4.34 -12.19 -16.39
C LEU A 116 -3.36 -12.09 -17.56
N LEU A 117 -2.16 -11.56 -17.33
CA LEU A 117 -1.12 -11.52 -18.37
C LEU A 117 -0.51 -12.90 -18.63
N ALA A 118 -0.29 -13.68 -17.57
CA ALA A 118 0.22 -15.05 -17.70
C ALA A 118 -0.77 -15.96 -18.46
N SER A 119 -2.08 -15.87 -18.15
CA SER A 119 -3.09 -16.68 -18.83
C SER A 119 -3.21 -16.37 -20.32
N ARG A 120 -2.94 -15.12 -20.74
CA ARG A 120 -2.93 -14.74 -22.16
C ARG A 120 -1.74 -15.35 -22.91
N SER A 121 -0.55 -15.37 -22.33
CA SER A 121 0.64 -15.92 -22.99
C SER A 121 0.55 -17.41 -23.30
N GLU A 122 -0.26 -18.16 -22.55
CA GLU A 122 -0.47 -19.60 -22.77
C GLU A 122 -1.41 -19.91 -23.95
N HIS A 123 -2.19 -18.93 -24.42
CA HIS A 123 -3.18 -19.11 -25.51
C HIS A 123 -2.65 -18.72 -26.90
N GLU A 124 -1.46 -18.11 -27.01
CA GLU A 124 -0.83 -17.77 -28.30
C GLU A 124 0.11 -18.83 -28.96
N PRO A 125 0.36 -20.06 -28.45
CA PRO A 125 1.34 -20.95 -29.09
C PRO A 125 0.87 -21.62 -30.41
N TYR A 126 -0.32 -21.32 -30.93
CA TYR A 126 -0.89 -21.95 -32.14
C TYR A 126 -1.26 -20.97 -33.27
N ALA A 127 -0.79 -19.73 -33.25
CA ALA A 127 -1.10 -18.72 -34.27
C ALA A 127 -0.08 -18.63 -35.42
N GLY A 128 0.74 -19.67 -35.64
CA GLY A 128 1.76 -19.73 -36.70
C GLY A 128 1.70 -21.02 -37.49
#